data_AF-A0A1E5G212-F1
#
_entry.id   AF-A0A1E5G212-F1
#
_cell.length_a   1.000
_cell.length_b   1.000
_cell.length_c   1.000
_cell.angle_alpha   90.00
_cell.angle_beta   90.00
_cell.angle_gamma   90.00
#
_symmetry.space_group_name_H-M   'P 1'
#
loop_
_entity.id
_entity.type
_entity.pdbx_description
1 polymer ?
#
loop_
_entity_poly.entity_id
_entity_poly.type
_entity_poly.pdbx_seq_one_letter_code
_entity_poly.pdbx_strand_id
1 'polypeptide(L)'
;MIERYSRPEMAAIWTEENKFNAWLRVEIEACEAWAELGVIPKEDVQKLWDKAGFDVQRIHEIEAETRHDVVAFTRAVSETLEEEKKWVHYGLTSTDVVDTALAFLIKQANDIIRKDIEYVIEVLRKRAIEHKDTIMMGRTHGVHAEPTTFGLKLALWYEEMKRNLERFNRAAEEVEFGKMSGAVGTYANINPAVEEYVCKKLGLTPAPVSTQTLQRDRHAHYLSVLALVGTTLEKIGVEIRGLQKSEVREVEERFHKGQKGSSAMPHKRNPVSSENICGLARVLRGNMVAEYDCVPLWHERDISHSSVERVIIPDSTILLNYMLRRMGKVLDDLTVFPENMRRNMDRTFGLIFSQRVLLKLIEKGMSREAAYDMVQRKAMQAWEEQTSFKGLVEAEATIMEHLTEDEVEDCFDPRYHVKHVDTIFKRIGLI
;
A
#
# COMPACT_ATOMS: atom_id res chain seq x y z
N MET A 1 -13.14 -12.27 -0.07
CA MET A 1 -13.26 -11.02 -0.86
C MET A 1 -14.16 -11.24 -2.08
N ILE A 2 -14.88 -10.23 -2.55
CA ILE A 2 -15.71 -10.38 -3.77
C ILE A 2 -14.85 -10.48 -5.03
N GLU A 3 -15.25 -11.33 -5.98
CA GLU A 3 -14.53 -11.61 -7.24
C GLU A 3 -14.14 -10.34 -8.01
N ARG A 4 -14.99 -9.31 -7.98
CA ARG A 4 -14.78 -8.02 -8.65
C ARG A 4 -13.46 -7.31 -8.25
N TYR A 5 -12.96 -7.54 -7.03
CA TYR A 5 -11.74 -6.94 -6.51
C TYR A 5 -10.63 -7.97 -6.31
N SER A 6 -10.80 -9.17 -6.85
CA SER A 6 -9.86 -10.28 -6.72
C SER A 6 -9.11 -10.50 -8.03
N ARG A 7 -7.79 -10.30 -8.01
CA ARG A 7 -6.92 -10.66 -9.13
C ARG A 7 -6.57 -12.15 -9.07
N PRO A 8 -6.57 -12.90 -10.19
CA PRO A 8 -6.39 -14.35 -10.20
C PRO A 8 -5.17 -14.85 -9.41
N GLU A 9 -4.03 -14.17 -9.54
CA GLU A 9 -2.76 -14.53 -8.90
C GLU A 9 -2.81 -14.46 -7.37
N MET A 10 -3.50 -13.46 -6.80
CA MET A 10 -3.66 -13.34 -5.34
C MET A 10 -4.82 -14.19 -4.84
N ALA A 11 -5.89 -14.32 -5.62
CA ALA A 11 -7.03 -15.16 -5.29
C ALA A 11 -6.64 -16.65 -5.21
N ALA A 12 -5.75 -17.11 -6.11
CA ALA A 12 -5.27 -18.49 -6.14
C ALA A 12 -4.59 -18.91 -4.81
N ILE A 13 -3.88 -17.98 -4.16
CA ILE A 13 -3.21 -18.23 -2.87
C ILE A 13 -4.21 -18.60 -1.78
N TRP A 14 -5.37 -17.94 -1.76
CA TRP A 14 -6.37 -18.06 -0.69
C TRP A 14 -7.48 -19.07 -1.00
N THR A 15 -7.27 -19.94 -1.98
CA THR A 15 -8.17 -21.08 -2.23
C THR A 15 -8.04 -22.13 -1.14
N GLU A 16 -9.12 -22.87 -0.87
CA GLU A 16 -9.04 -24.01 0.05
C GLU A 16 -8.07 -25.09 -0.43
N GLU A 17 -8.02 -25.29 -1.74
CA GLU A 17 -7.05 -26.18 -2.39
C GLU A 17 -5.62 -25.79 -2.02
N ASN A 18 -5.22 -24.52 -2.16
CA ASN A 18 -3.88 -24.09 -1.81
C ASN A 18 -3.63 -24.11 -0.29
N LYS A 19 -4.65 -23.83 0.53
CA LYS A 19 -4.60 -23.97 1.99
C LYS A 19 -4.25 -25.41 2.40
N PHE A 20 -4.97 -26.40 1.87
CA PHE A 20 -4.72 -27.81 2.19
C PHE A 20 -3.43 -28.34 1.56
N ASN A 21 -3.03 -27.84 0.39
CA ASN A 21 -1.69 -28.12 -0.15
C ASN A 21 -0.57 -27.58 0.76
N ALA A 22 -0.74 -26.39 1.34
CA ALA A 22 0.19 -25.86 2.32
C ALA A 22 0.23 -26.70 3.62
N TRP A 23 -0.93 -27.17 4.10
CA TRP A 23 -1.00 -28.08 5.25
C TRP A 23 -0.28 -29.40 4.96
N LEU A 24 -0.53 -30.00 3.79
CA LEU A 24 0.12 -31.23 3.36
C LEU A 24 1.64 -31.04 3.25
N ARG A 25 2.09 -29.91 2.71
CA ARG A 25 3.52 -29.59 2.65
C ARG A 25 4.15 -29.54 4.04
N VAL A 26 3.50 -28.89 5.01
CA VAL A 26 4.00 -28.83 6.40
C VAL A 26 4.09 -30.23 7.02
N GLU A 27 3.06 -31.07 6.84
CA GLU A 27 3.02 -32.44 7.37
C GLU A 27 4.15 -33.32 6.83
N ILE A 28 4.34 -33.32 5.51
CA ILE A 28 5.35 -34.18 4.87
C ILE A 28 6.77 -33.70 5.25
N GLU A 29 7.01 -32.38 5.27
CA GLU A 29 8.30 -31.83 5.69
C GLU A 29 8.60 -32.11 7.17
N ALA A 30 7.58 -32.15 8.04
CA ALA A 30 7.74 -32.56 9.43
C ALA A 30 8.15 -34.04 9.54
N CYS A 31 7.53 -34.91 8.73
CA CYS A 31 7.92 -36.32 8.65
C CYS A 31 9.34 -36.49 8.11
N GLU A 32 9.74 -35.69 7.11
CA GLU A 32 11.09 -35.67 6.57
C GLU A 32 12.12 -35.25 7.63
N ALA A 33 11.81 -34.23 8.44
CA ALA A 33 12.66 -33.83 9.56
C ALA A 33 12.83 -34.94 10.60
N TRP A 34 11.74 -35.63 10.97
CA TRP A 34 11.80 -36.78 11.86
C TRP A 34 12.60 -37.95 11.29
N ALA A 35 12.60 -38.12 9.97
CA ALA A 35 13.42 -39.13 9.31
C ALA A 35 14.91 -38.77 9.28
N GLU A 36 15.27 -37.48 9.17
CA GLU A 36 16.65 -37.03 9.37
C GLU A 36 17.12 -37.23 10.82
N LEU A 37 16.20 -37.22 11.79
CA LEU A 37 16.46 -37.57 13.19
C LEU A 37 16.44 -39.09 13.46
N GLY A 38 16.15 -39.92 12.46
CA GLY A 38 16.12 -41.38 12.56
C GLY A 38 14.90 -41.96 13.29
N VAL A 39 13.84 -41.16 13.53
CA VAL A 39 12.61 -41.61 14.18
C VAL A 39 11.65 -42.26 13.18
N ILE A 40 11.52 -41.67 11.99
CA ILE A 40 10.67 -42.19 10.91
C ILE A 40 11.56 -42.86 9.85
N PRO A 41 11.24 -44.06 9.35
CA PRO A 41 11.96 -44.65 8.24
C PRO A 41 11.90 -43.76 6.99
N LYS A 42 13.04 -43.51 6.34
CA LYS A 42 13.09 -42.69 5.10
C LYS A 42 12.20 -43.26 3.98
N GLU A 43 12.03 -44.58 3.94
CA GLU A 43 11.12 -45.24 2.99
C GLU A 43 9.65 -44.87 3.22
N ASP A 44 9.23 -44.70 4.48
CA ASP A 44 7.86 -44.27 4.78
C ASP A 44 7.64 -42.81 4.38
N VAL A 45 8.64 -41.93 4.58
CA VAL A 45 8.57 -40.54 4.10
C VAL A 45 8.50 -40.46 2.58
N GLN A 46 9.25 -41.31 1.87
CA GLN A 46 9.17 -41.36 0.40
C GLN A 46 7.75 -41.75 -0.06
N LYS A 47 7.10 -42.71 0.61
CA LYS A 47 5.70 -43.05 0.31
C LYS A 47 4.76 -41.87 0.57
N LEU A 48 4.98 -41.07 1.62
CA LEU A 48 4.20 -39.86 1.87
C LEU A 48 4.35 -38.86 0.71
N TRP A 49 5.56 -38.62 0.21
CA TRP A 49 5.77 -37.78 -0.97
C TRP A 49 5.08 -38.29 -2.23
N ASP A 50 5.10 -39.61 -2.44
CA ASP A 50 4.58 -40.22 -3.66
C ASP A 50 3.06 -40.38 -3.67
N LYS A 51 2.44 -40.61 -2.50
CA LYS A 51 1.04 -41.04 -2.40
C LYS A 51 0.13 -40.09 -1.62
N ALA A 52 0.66 -39.26 -0.70
CA ALA A 52 -0.21 -38.44 0.15
C ALA A 52 -0.94 -37.40 -0.70
N GLY A 53 -2.26 -37.43 -0.63
CA GLY A 53 -3.13 -36.47 -1.29
C GLY A 53 -4.36 -36.18 -0.44
N PHE A 54 -5.26 -35.35 -0.94
CA PHE A 54 -6.53 -35.08 -0.30
C PHE A 54 -7.59 -34.73 -1.34
N ASP A 55 -8.86 -34.76 -0.92
CA ASP A 55 -9.98 -34.21 -1.66
C ASP A 55 -10.71 -33.21 -0.76
N VAL A 56 -10.92 -31.98 -1.27
CA VAL A 56 -11.52 -30.89 -0.47
C VAL A 56 -12.93 -31.23 -0.02
N GLN A 57 -13.73 -31.86 -0.89
CA GLN A 57 -15.10 -32.24 -0.55
C GLN A 57 -15.11 -33.31 0.54
N ARG A 58 -14.19 -34.27 0.48
CA ARG A 58 -14.02 -35.31 1.49
C ARG A 58 -13.60 -34.74 2.84
N ILE A 59 -12.74 -33.72 2.86
CA ILE A 59 -12.40 -33.01 4.10
C ILE A 59 -13.66 -32.40 4.72
N HIS A 60 -14.49 -31.71 3.93
CA HIS A 60 -15.74 -31.12 4.41
C HIS A 60 -16.73 -32.15 4.96
N GLU A 61 -16.84 -33.32 4.32
CA GLU A 61 -17.65 -34.43 4.81
C GLU A 61 -17.18 -34.92 6.19
N ILE A 62 -15.88 -35.11 6.39
CA ILE A 62 -15.31 -35.54 7.67
C ILE A 62 -15.41 -34.42 8.71
N GLU A 63 -15.28 -33.16 8.32
CA GLU A 63 -15.42 -32.01 9.22
C GLU A 63 -16.85 -31.86 9.75
N ALA A 64 -17.86 -32.20 8.95
CA ALA A 64 -19.25 -32.18 9.40
C ALA A 64 -19.51 -33.11 10.60
N GLU A 65 -18.75 -34.20 10.72
CA GLU A 65 -18.79 -35.12 11.85
C GLU A 65 -17.83 -34.71 12.98
N THR A 66 -16.57 -34.43 12.64
CA THR A 66 -15.49 -34.20 13.61
C THR A 66 -15.55 -32.82 14.26
N ARG A 67 -16.17 -31.84 13.59
CA ARG A 67 -16.21 -30.42 13.98
C ARG A 67 -14.82 -29.82 14.24
N HIS A 68 -13.82 -30.35 13.53
CA HIS A 68 -12.43 -29.93 13.64
C HIS A 68 -11.70 -30.09 12.29
N ASP A 69 -11.33 -28.96 11.69
CA ASP A 69 -10.71 -28.86 10.36
C ASP A 69 -9.41 -29.67 10.19
N VAL A 70 -8.43 -29.55 11.10
CA VAL A 70 -7.17 -30.31 11.00
C VAL A 70 -7.37 -31.82 11.19
N VAL A 71 -8.28 -32.23 12.06
CA VAL A 71 -8.62 -33.66 12.22
C VAL A 71 -9.28 -34.20 10.96
N ALA A 72 -10.17 -33.42 10.35
CA ALA A 72 -10.79 -33.78 9.08
C ALA A 72 -9.77 -33.91 7.96
N PHE A 73 -8.83 -32.95 7.86
CA PHE A 73 -7.74 -32.97 6.90
C PHE A 73 -6.82 -34.19 7.06
N THR A 74 -6.29 -34.43 8.27
CA THR A 74 -5.36 -35.56 8.52
C THR A 74 -6.02 -36.92 8.27
N ARG A 75 -7.33 -37.06 8.55
CA ARG A 75 -8.11 -38.25 8.19
C ARG A 75 -8.28 -38.40 6.68
N ALA A 76 -8.64 -37.33 5.96
CA ALA A 76 -8.75 -37.37 4.51
C ALA A 76 -7.42 -37.76 3.85
N VAL A 77 -6.29 -37.21 4.32
CA VAL A 77 -4.96 -37.61 3.85
C VAL A 77 -4.68 -39.08 4.18
N SER A 78 -5.02 -39.53 5.38
CA SER A 78 -4.84 -40.93 5.79
C SER A 78 -5.63 -41.94 4.95
N GLU A 79 -6.73 -41.54 4.31
CA GLU A 79 -7.49 -42.39 3.38
C GLU A 79 -6.73 -42.64 2.06
N THR A 80 -5.73 -41.82 1.73
CA THR A 80 -4.88 -41.98 0.54
C THR A 80 -3.64 -42.85 0.79
N LEU A 81 -3.41 -43.25 2.03
CA LEU A 81 -2.17 -43.86 2.51
C LEU A 81 -2.41 -45.26 3.12
N GLU A 82 -1.35 -46.06 3.18
CA GLU A 82 -1.39 -47.42 3.73
C GLU A 82 -0.92 -47.45 5.19
N GLU A 83 0.22 -48.07 5.50
CA GLU A 83 0.74 -48.19 6.87
C GLU A 83 1.45 -46.91 7.32
N GLU A 84 2.05 -46.18 6.38
CA GLU A 84 2.78 -44.93 6.61
C GLU A 84 1.89 -43.80 7.16
N LYS A 85 0.56 -43.92 7.04
CA LYS A 85 -0.40 -42.95 7.60
C LYS A 85 -0.26 -42.74 9.10
N LYS A 86 0.32 -43.70 9.83
CA LYS A 86 0.63 -43.59 11.27
C LYS A 86 1.59 -42.42 11.60
N TRP A 87 2.31 -41.91 10.60
CA TRP A 87 3.27 -40.82 10.75
C TRP A 87 2.67 -39.44 10.47
N VAL A 88 1.53 -39.37 9.80
CA VAL A 88 0.83 -38.10 9.56
C VAL A 88 0.53 -37.45 10.91
N HIS A 89 0.89 -36.18 11.07
CA HIS A 89 0.72 -35.41 12.31
C HIS A 89 1.53 -35.90 13.52
N TYR A 90 2.59 -36.68 13.32
CA TYR A 90 3.38 -37.23 14.43
C TYR A 90 4.10 -36.14 15.25
N GLY A 91 3.71 -36.03 16.52
CA GLY A 91 4.27 -35.06 17.47
C GLY A 91 3.74 -33.62 17.33
N LEU A 92 2.82 -33.38 16.39
CA LEU A 92 2.28 -32.06 16.11
C LEU A 92 1.01 -31.76 16.91
N THR A 93 0.74 -30.47 17.12
CA THR A 93 -0.60 -29.96 17.42
C THR A 93 -1.21 -29.29 16.20
N SER A 94 -2.54 -29.15 16.15
CA SER A 94 -3.27 -28.53 15.03
C SER A 94 -2.64 -27.22 14.54
N THR A 95 -2.29 -26.31 15.46
CA THR A 95 -1.75 -24.99 15.10
C THR A 95 -0.26 -24.99 14.74
N ASP A 96 0.48 -26.09 14.93
CA ASP A 96 1.80 -26.23 14.29
C ASP A 96 1.66 -26.24 12.77
N VAL A 97 0.60 -26.90 12.27
CA VAL A 97 0.26 -26.94 10.85
C VAL A 97 -0.39 -25.63 10.41
N VAL A 98 -1.44 -25.19 11.11
CA VAL A 98 -2.24 -24.03 10.67
C VAL A 98 -1.44 -22.73 10.62
N ASP A 99 -0.69 -22.36 11.68
CA ASP A 99 0.03 -21.08 11.69
C ASP A 99 1.23 -21.10 10.74
N THR A 100 1.98 -22.21 10.67
CA THR A 100 3.11 -22.35 9.75
C THR A 100 2.67 -22.32 8.30
N ALA A 101 1.57 -22.99 7.97
CA ALA A 101 0.99 -22.92 6.63
C ALA A 101 0.43 -21.53 6.31
N LEU A 102 -0.22 -20.86 7.27
CA LEU A 102 -0.70 -19.50 7.10
C LEU A 102 0.45 -18.53 6.81
N ALA A 103 1.56 -18.62 7.56
CA ALA A 103 2.77 -17.83 7.31
C ALA A 103 3.35 -18.11 5.92
N PHE A 104 3.34 -19.37 5.48
CA PHE A 104 3.76 -19.75 4.13
C PHE A 104 2.85 -19.15 3.03
N LEU A 105 1.53 -19.11 3.24
CA LEU A 105 0.60 -18.44 2.33
C LEU A 105 0.77 -16.92 2.32
N ILE A 106 0.98 -16.31 3.50
CA ILE A 106 1.28 -14.88 3.63
C ILE A 106 2.58 -14.56 2.89
N LYS A 107 3.61 -15.40 2.98
CA LYS A 107 4.85 -15.25 2.21
C LYS A 107 4.60 -15.21 0.70
N GLN A 108 3.79 -16.13 0.18
CA GLN A 108 3.40 -16.11 -1.24
C GLN A 108 2.68 -14.80 -1.61
N ALA A 109 1.77 -14.32 -0.74
CA ALA A 109 1.09 -13.06 -0.96
C ALA A 109 2.06 -11.87 -0.91
N ASN A 110 3.04 -11.90 0.00
CA ASN A 110 4.03 -10.86 0.17
C ASN A 110 4.92 -10.69 -1.06
N ASP A 111 5.30 -11.80 -1.70
CA ASP A 111 6.07 -11.78 -2.94
C ASP A 111 5.34 -11.04 -4.07
N ILE A 112 4.01 -11.16 -4.13
CA ILE A 112 3.20 -10.45 -5.13
C ILE A 112 3.05 -8.97 -4.74
N ILE A 113 2.72 -8.68 -3.48
CA ILE A 113 2.50 -7.31 -3.00
C ILE A 113 3.78 -6.48 -3.16
N ARG A 114 4.95 -7.05 -2.84
CA ARG A 114 6.25 -6.39 -2.99
C ARG A 114 6.48 -5.91 -4.42
N LYS A 115 6.29 -6.81 -5.40
CA LYS A 115 6.41 -6.50 -6.83
C LYS A 115 5.43 -5.42 -7.27
N ASP A 116 4.22 -5.41 -6.70
CA ASP A 116 3.20 -4.41 -7.03
C ASP A 116 3.49 -3.04 -6.39
N ILE A 117 4.11 -2.99 -5.20
CA ILE A 117 4.63 -1.74 -4.62
C ILE A 117 5.77 -1.20 -5.48
N GLU A 118 6.73 -2.04 -5.87
CA GLU A 118 7.84 -1.69 -6.75
C GLU A 118 7.36 -1.17 -8.11
N TYR A 119 6.33 -1.79 -8.68
CA TYR A 119 5.69 -1.32 -9.91
C TYR A 119 5.14 0.12 -9.76
N VAL A 120 4.43 0.42 -8.66
CA VAL A 120 3.92 1.78 -8.42
C VAL A 120 5.06 2.78 -8.25
N ILE A 121 6.13 2.41 -7.54
CA ILE A 121 7.34 3.24 -7.38
C ILE A 121 7.95 3.55 -8.76
N GLU A 122 8.06 2.55 -9.63
CA GLU A 122 8.63 2.73 -10.97
C GLU A 122 7.77 3.61 -11.87
N VAL A 123 6.44 3.44 -11.83
CA VAL A 123 5.51 4.34 -12.54
C VAL A 123 5.66 5.78 -12.04
N LEU A 124 5.69 5.99 -10.71
CA LEU A 124 5.89 7.32 -10.14
C LEU A 124 7.24 7.92 -10.54
N ARG A 125 8.31 7.12 -10.56
CA ARG A 125 9.65 7.53 -11.01
C ARG A 125 9.58 8.07 -12.44
N LYS A 126 9.04 7.29 -13.37
CA LYS A 126 8.88 7.65 -14.79
C LYS A 126 8.06 8.94 -14.94
N ARG A 127 6.86 9.00 -14.34
CA ARG A 127 5.95 10.14 -14.48
C ARG A 127 6.51 11.41 -13.82
N ALA A 128 7.22 11.28 -12.69
CA ALA A 128 7.87 12.41 -12.03
C ALA A 128 8.95 13.04 -12.91
N ILE A 129 9.78 12.23 -13.57
CA ILE A 129 10.80 12.69 -14.52
C ILE A 129 10.14 13.34 -15.74
N GLU A 130 9.11 12.71 -16.31
CA GLU A 130 8.37 13.25 -17.46
C GLU A 130 7.79 14.64 -17.19
N HIS A 131 7.24 14.85 -15.99
CA HIS A 131 6.60 16.11 -15.60
C HIS A 131 7.47 16.98 -14.70
N LYS A 132 8.79 16.74 -14.65
CA LYS A 132 9.74 17.46 -13.78
C LYS A 132 9.55 18.97 -13.82
N ASP A 133 9.43 19.53 -15.03
CA ASP A 133 9.33 20.97 -15.28
C ASP A 133 7.89 21.44 -15.60
N THR A 134 6.88 20.58 -15.42
CA THR A 134 5.48 20.95 -15.66
C THR A 134 4.98 21.82 -14.51
N ILE A 135 5.08 23.15 -14.63
CA ILE A 135 4.66 24.10 -13.60
C ILE A 135 3.15 24.05 -13.38
N MET A 136 2.73 24.09 -12.11
CA MET A 136 1.34 24.16 -11.68
C MET A 136 1.20 24.97 -10.40
N MET A 137 -0.02 25.29 -9.98
CA MET A 137 -0.24 25.90 -8.67
C MET A 137 -0.03 24.92 -7.52
N GLY A 138 0.81 25.31 -6.56
CA GLY A 138 0.78 24.77 -5.21
C GLY A 138 -0.48 25.24 -4.47
N ARG A 139 -1.05 24.34 -3.66
CA ARG A 139 -2.31 24.61 -2.95
C ARG A 139 -2.18 24.24 -1.48
N THR A 140 -2.51 25.18 -0.61
CA THR A 140 -2.62 25.01 0.84
C THR A 140 -4.03 25.38 1.25
N HIS A 141 -4.71 24.55 2.05
CA HIS A 141 -6.13 24.73 2.40
C HIS A 141 -7.08 24.78 1.17
N GLY A 142 -6.65 24.24 0.03
CA GLY A 142 -7.39 24.34 -1.24
C GLY A 142 -7.27 25.68 -1.95
N VAL A 143 -6.48 26.62 -1.43
CA VAL A 143 -6.24 27.97 -1.98
C VAL A 143 -4.89 28.01 -2.70
N HIS A 144 -4.77 28.84 -3.74
CA HIS A 144 -3.50 29.09 -4.43
C HIS A 144 -2.47 29.69 -3.46
N ALA A 145 -1.31 29.04 -3.37
CA ALA A 145 -0.14 29.52 -2.65
C ALA A 145 0.90 29.96 -3.68
N GLU A 146 2.05 29.27 -3.75
CA GLU A 146 3.10 29.51 -4.73
C GLU A 146 3.12 28.44 -5.83
N PRO A 147 3.69 28.74 -7.02
CA PRO A 147 3.94 27.75 -8.05
C PRO A 147 4.81 26.57 -7.57
N THR A 148 4.51 25.38 -8.07
CA THR A 148 5.33 24.16 -7.92
C THR A 148 5.37 23.44 -9.27
N THR A 149 5.88 22.19 -9.34
CA THR A 149 5.74 21.35 -10.54
C THR A 149 4.94 20.09 -10.25
N PHE A 150 4.24 19.58 -11.27
CA PHE A 150 3.56 18.29 -11.17
C PHE A 150 4.57 17.16 -10.94
N GLY A 151 5.77 17.26 -11.51
CA GLY A 151 6.88 16.37 -11.23
C GLY A 151 7.27 16.32 -9.75
N LEU A 152 7.34 17.47 -9.05
CA LEU A 152 7.59 17.51 -7.60
C LEU A 152 6.48 16.82 -6.80
N LYS A 153 5.22 16.96 -7.23
CA LYS A 153 4.08 16.28 -6.60
C LYS A 153 4.17 14.75 -6.74
N LEU A 154 4.58 14.27 -7.91
CA LEU A 154 4.83 12.85 -8.16
C LEU A 154 6.06 12.34 -7.41
N ALA A 155 7.14 13.14 -7.36
CA ALA A 155 8.35 12.84 -6.59
C ALA A 155 8.08 12.69 -5.09
N LEU A 156 7.17 13.50 -4.53
CA LEU A 156 6.70 13.35 -3.16
C LEU A 156 6.05 11.98 -2.92
N TRP A 157 5.23 11.51 -3.86
CA TRP A 157 4.59 10.19 -3.77
C TRP A 157 5.58 9.05 -3.99
N TYR A 158 6.54 9.22 -4.89
CA TYR A 158 7.64 8.27 -5.11
C TYR A 158 8.40 8.00 -3.80
N GLU A 159 8.83 9.06 -3.10
CA GLU A 159 9.52 8.92 -1.82
C GLU A 159 8.63 8.34 -0.71
N GLU A 160 7.33 8.64 -0.71
CA GLU A 160 6.41 8.01 0.24
C GLU A 160 6.24 6.51 0.00
N MET A 161 6.13 6.09 -1.26
CA MET A 161 6.03 4.68 -1.60
C MET A 161 7.33 3.92 -1.31
N LYS A 162 8.50 4.55 -1.44
CA LYS A 162 9.77 3.96 -0.98
C LYS A 162 9.80 3.69 0.53
N ARG A 163 9.34 4.64 1.35
CA ARG A 163 9.17 4.41 2.80
C ARG A 163 8.16 3.30 3.09
N ASN A 164 7.09 3.20 2.29
CA ASN A 164 6.11 2.12 2.43
C ASN A 164 6.68 0.77 2.03
N LEU A 165 7.53 0.69 1.00
CA LEU A 165 8.25 -0.55 0.66
C LEU A 165 9.17 -1.01 1.79
N GLU A 166 9.93 -0.09 2.38
CA GLU A 166 10.79 -0.40 3.53
C GLU A 166 9.97 -0.94 4.72
N ARG A 167 8.86 -0.28 5.06
CA ARG A 167 7.94 -0.73 6.12
C ARG A 167 7.33 -2.09 5.80
N PHE A 168 6.89 -2.29 4.56
CA PHE A 168 6.32 -3.55 4.09
C PHE A 168 7.34 -4.68 4.21
N ASN A 169 8.59 -4.45 3.79
CA ASN A 169 9.64 -5.46 3.86
C ASN A 169 9.89 -5.92 5.31
N ARG A 170 9.96 -4.97 6.27
CA ARG A 170 10.07 -5.29 7.70
C ARG A 170 8.86 -6.07 8.21
N ALA A 171 7.65 -5.61 7.89
CA ALA A 171 6.43 -6.27 8.34
C ALA A 171 6.26 -7.68 7.75
N ALA A 172 6.68 -7.88 6.49
CA ALA A 172 6.75 -9.19 5.86
C ALA A 172 7.74 -10.10 6.61
N GLU A 173 8.94 -9.63 6.90
CA GLU A 173 9.93 -10.37 7.68
C GLU A 173 9.41 -10.75 9.08
N GLU A 174 8.65 -9.87 9.74
CA GLU A 174 8.12 -10.13 11.09
C GLU A 174 6.97 -11.15 11.14
N VAL A 175 6.20 -11.30 10.06
CA VAL A 175 5.08 -12.25 9.97
C VAL A 175 5.47 -13.57 9.27
N GLU A 176 6.60 -13.63 8.57
CA GLU A 176 7.14 -14.83 7.92
C GLU A 176 7.87 -15.76 8.91
N PHE A 177 7.18 -16.06 10.02
CA PHE A 177 7.62 -17.00 11.04
C PHE A 177 6.76 -18.25 11.05
N GLY A 178 7.38 -19.42 11.23
CA GLY A 178 6.69 -20.68 11.49
C GLY A 178 6.78 -21.07 12.97
N LYS A 179 5.93 -22.00 13.39
CA LYS A 179 6.06 -22.64 14.71
C LYS A 179 5.67 -24.11 14.67
N MET A 180 6.44 -24.96 15.34
CA MET A 180 6.20 -26.41 15.51
C MET A 180 6.68 -26.85 16.89
N SER A 181 6.10 -26.26 17.91
CA SER A 181 6.52 -26.37 19.31
C SER A 181 5.52 -27.16 20.18
N GLY A 182 4.47 -27.68 19.55
CA GLY A 182 3.47 -28.55 20.17
C GLY A 182 2.41 -27.78 20.96
N ALA A 183 1.75 -28.51 21.87
CA ALA A 183 0.48 -28.09 22.49
C ALA A 183 0.53 -26.78 23.29
N VAL A 184 1.68 -26.43 23.87
CA VAL A 184 1.85 -25.22 24.71
C VAL A 184 3.20 -24.54 24.49
N GLY A 185 3.89 -24.83 23.38
CA GLY A 185 5.15 -24.15 23.05
C GLY A 185 6.41 -24.67 23.76
N THR A 186 6.37 -25.88 24.30
CA THR A 186 7.45 -26.42 25.16
C THR A 186 8.30 -27.50 24.51
N TYR A 187 8.01 -27.88 23.26
CA TYR A 187 8.72 -28.97 22.55
C TYR A 187 8.63 -30.34 23.26
N ALA A 188 7.68 -30.52 24.18
CA ALA A 188 7.58 -31.74 24.99
C ALA A 188 7.40 -33.03 24.17
N ASN A 189 6.71 -32.92 23.03
CA ASN A 189 6.40 -34.04 22.14
C ASN A 189 6.99 -33.88 20.73
N ILE A 190 7.81 -32.85 20.51
CA ILE A 190 8.41 -32.54 19.21
C ILE A 190 9.81 -31.97 19.38
N ASN A 191 10.78 -32.52 18.65
CA ASN A 191 12.15 -32.02 18.70
C ASN A 191 12.25 -30.65 17.99
N PRO A 192 12.87 -29.60 18.60
CA PRO A 192 13.05 -28.30 17.96
C PRO A 192 13.69 -28.34 16.57
N ALA A 193 14.54 -29.33 16.28
CA ALA A 193 15.13 -29.52 14.96
C ALA A 193 14.08 -29.77 13.85
N VAL A 194 12.89 -30.26 14.19
CA VAL A 194 11.76 -30.39 13.25
C VAL A 194 11.26 -29.02 12.81
N GLU A 195 11.08 -28.10 13.77
CA GLU A 195 10.66 -26.73 13.47
C GLU A 195 11.69 -26.00 12.60
N GLU A 196 12.98 -26.10 12.96
CA GLU A 196 14.08 -25.51 12.18
C GLU A 196 14.11 -26.03 10.74
N TYR A 197 13.92 -27.35 10.57
CA TYR A 197 13.90 -28.00 9.26
C TYR A 197 12.75 -27.50 8.39
N VAL A 198 11.52 -27.56 8.91
CA VAL A 198 10.31 -27.19 8.17
C VAL A 198 10.33 -25.69 7.84
N CYS A 199 10.66 -24.84 8.80
CA CYS A 199 10.77 -23.40 8.55
C CYS A 199 11.78 -23.11 7.44
N LYS A 200 12.97 -23.72 7.48
CA LYS A 200 13.98 -23.56 6.43
C LYS A 200 13.47 -23.99 5.05
N LYS A 201 12.76 -25.11 4.96
CA LYS A 201 12.20 -25.63 3.70
C LYS A 201 11.12 -24.73 3.10
N LEU A 202 10.33 -24.10 3.95
CA LEU A 202 9.27 -23.16 3.57
C LEU A 202 9.77 -21.72 3.41
N GLY A 203 11.05 -21.45 3.68
CA GLY A 203 11.62 -20.10 3.65
C GLY A 203 11.07 -19.18 4.74
N LEU A 204 10.73 -19.75 5.90
CA LEU A 204 10.26 -19.09 7.11
C LEU A 204 11.33 -19.11 8.20
N THR A 205 11.16 -18.26 9.21
CA THR A 205 12.00 -18.24 10.41
C THR A 205 11.29 -18.96 11.56
N PRO A 206 11.94 -19.87 12.33
CA PRO A 206 11.31 -20.46 13.50
C PRO A 206 11.08 -19.39 14.59
N ALA A 207 9.91 -19.42 15.23
CA ALA A 207 9.60 -18.52 16.33
C ALA A 207 10.54 -18.78 17.53
N PRO A 208 11.31 -17.79 18.03
CA PRO A 208 12.27 -18.02 19.11
C PRO A 208 11.63 -18.53 20.40
N VAL A 209 10.39 -18.10 20.66
CA VAL A 209 9.50 -18.59 21.69
C VAL A 209 8.09 -18.54 21.11
N SER A 210 7.30 -19.57 21.34
CA SER A 210 5.89 -19.63 20.94
C SER A 210 5.05 -20.21 22.06
N THR A 211 3.73 -20.02 21.97
CA THR A 211 2.76 -20.76 22.78
C THR A 211 2.18 -21.88 21.93
N GLN A 212 0.90 -22.25 22.12
CA GLN A 212 0.21 -23.08 21.12
C GLN A 212 0.04 -22.34 19.77
N THR A 213 0.38 -21.06 19.68
CA THR A 213 0.25 -20.23 18.48
C THR A 213 1.45 -19.29 18.29
N LEU A 214 1.62 -18.77 17.07
CA LEU A 214 2.37 -17.53 16.87
C LEU A 214 1.71 -16.38 17.62
N GLN A 215 2.51 -15.40 18.03
CA GLN A 215 2.00 -14.21 18.71
C GLN A 215 1.38 -13.25 17.68
N ARG A 216 0.16 -12.76 17.98
CA ARG A 216 -0.67 -11.99 17.02
C ARG A 216 -0.22 -10.53 16.85
N ASP A 217 0.73 -10.04 17.66
CA ASP A 217 1.37 -8.74 17.45
C ASP A 217 2.06 -8.64 16.07
N ARG A 218 2.59 -9.75 15.57
CA ARG A 218 3.17 -9.87 14.22
C ARG A 218 2.15 -9.58 13.12
N HIS A 219 0.97 -10.17 13.25
CA HIS A 219 -0.13 -10.03 12.31
C HIS A 219 -0.73 -8.61 12.41
N ALA A 220 -0.89 -8.07 13.62
CA ALA A 220 -1.34 -6.70 13.84
C ALA A 220 -0.39 -5.66 13.19
N HIS A 221 0.92 -5.80 13.38
CA HIS A 221 1.88 -4.95 12.70
C HIS A 221 1.79 -5.10 11.17
N TYR A 222 1.73 -6.34 10.65
CA TYR A 222 1.57 -6.60 9.23
C TYR A 222 0.34 -5.92 8.62
N LEU A 223 -0.85 -6.12 9.20
CA LEU A 223 -2.09 -5.49 8.74
C LEU A 223 -2.07 -3.96 8.87
N SER A 224 -1.39 -3.42 9.89
CA SER A 224 -1.20 -1.97 10.03
C SER A 224 -0.41 -1.37 8.85
N VAL A 225 0.61 -2.08 8.39
CA VAL A 225 1.44 -1.65 7.27
C VAL A 225 0.66 -1.76 5.96
N LEU A 226 -0.10 -2.85 5.74
CA LEU A 226 -0.97 -2.95 4.56
C LEU A 226 -1.99 -1.80 4.51
N ALA A 227 -2.61 -1.48 5.65
CA ALA A 227 -3.55 -0.37 5.77
C ALA A 227 -2.88 0.99 5.53
N LEU A 228 -1.64 1.18 5.97
CA LEU A 228 -0.87 2.40 5.71
C LEU A 228 -0.55 2.57 4.22
N VAL A 229 -0.12 1.50 3.53
CA VAL A 229 0.08 1.54 2.08
C VAL A 229 -1.23 1.90 1.36
N GLY A 230 -2.34 1.24 1.72
CA GLY A 230 -3.66 1.55 1.18
C GLY A 230 -4.09 3.01 1.43
N THR A 231 -3.73 3.58 2.59
CA THR A 231 -4.01 4.97 2.95
C THR A 231 -3.18 5.96 2.12
N THR A 232 -1.91 5.63 1.81
CA THR A 232 -1.12 6.42 0.84
C THR A 232 -1.77 6.40 -0.54
N LEU A 233 -2.30 5.26 -1.00
CA LEU A 233 -3.04 5.18 -2.27
C LEU A 233 -4.33 6.03 -2.24
N GLU A 234 -5.04 6.07 -1.11
CA GLU A 234 -6.18 6.99 -0.92
C GLU A 234 -5.75 8.45 -1.04
N LYS A 235 -4.64 8.87 -0.43
CA LYS A 235 -4.12 10.23 -0.55
C LYS A 235 -3.87 10.61 -2.01
N ILE A 236 -3.24 9.73 -2.78
CA ILE A 236 -3.01 9.92 -4.23
C ILE A 236 -4.35 10.02 -4.97
N GLY A 237 -5.29 9.12 -4.68
CA GLY A 237 -6.62 9.13 -5.29
C GLY A 237 -7.42 10.40 -4.99
N VAL A 238 -7.32 10.94 -3.76
CA VAL A 238 -7.95 12.21 -3.38
C VAL A 238 -7.37 13.38 -4.19
N GLU A 239 -6.05 13.41 -4.38
CA GLU A 239 -5.43 14.45 -5.21
C GLU A 239 -5.92 14.38 -6.66
N ILE A 240 -5.92 13.19 -7.28
CA ILE A 240 -6.39 13.01 -8.66
C ILE A 240 -7.84 13.50 -8.78
N ARG A 241 -8.70 13.16 -7.81
CA ARG A 241 -10.08 13.65 -7.75
C ARG A 241 -10.15 15.17 -7.66
N GLY A 242 -9.27 15.79 -6.88
CA GLY A 242 -9.18 17.25 -6.75
C GLY A 242 -8.75 17.93 -8.05
N LEU A 243 -7.72 17.40 -8.70
CA LEU A 243 -7.15 17.94 -9.94
C LEU A 243 -8.03 17.69 -11.17
N GLN A 244 -8.90 16.67 -11.13
CA GLN A 244 -9.87 16.36 -12.19
C GLN A 244 -11.21 17.10 -12.03
N LYS A 245 -11.42 17.86 -10.95
CA LYS A 245 -12.61 18.73 -10.82
C LYS A 245 -12.77 19.61 -12.06
N SER A 246 -14.01 19.83 -12.49
CA SER A 246 -14.32 20.58 -13.72
C SER A 246 -13.70 21.98 -13.74
N GLU A 247 -13.67 22.64 -12.59
CA GLU A 247 -13.09 23.97 -12.45
C GLU A 247 -11.56 23.91 -12.59
N VAL A 248 -10.92 22.82 -12.20
CA VAL A 248 -9.45 22.67 -12.17
C VAL A 248 -8.93 22.06 -13.47
N ARG A 249 -9.34 20.83 -13.79
CA ARG A 249 -9.00 20.06 -15.00
C ARG A 249 -7.50 20.06 -15.32
N GLU A 250 -6.67 19.88 -14.31
CA GLU A 250 -5.20 19.78 -14.45
C GLU A 250 -4.77 18.35 -14.81
N VAL A 251 -5.56 17.36 -14.41
CA VAL A 251 -5.37 15.94 -14.76
C VAL A 251 -6.71 15.27 -15.05
N GLU A 252 -6.67 14.10 -15.69
CA GLU A 252 -7.85 13.26 -15.91
C GLU A 252 -7.46 11.78 -16.00
N GLU A 253 -8.18 10.91 -15.29
CA GLU A 253 -8.12 9.46 -15.51
C GLU A 253 -8.41 9.13 -16.98
N ARG A 254 -7.58 8.27 -17.58
CA ARG A 254 -7.70 7.94 -19.01
C ARG A 254 -9.10 7.45 -19.34
N PHE A 255 -9.73 8.12 -20.30
CA PHE A 255 -11.06 7.78 -20.80
C PHE A 255 -10.94 6.95 -22.08
N HIS A 256 -11.23 5.65 -22.00
CA HIS A 256 -11.06 4.73 -23.13
C HIS A 256 -12.12 4.93 -24.21
N LYS A 257 -11.77 4.61 -25.46
CA LYS A 257 -12.72 4.61 -26.59
C LYS A 257 -13.86 3.62 -26.29
N GLY A 258 -15.10 4.10 -26.28
CA GLY A 258 -16.29 3.30 -25.93
C GLY A 258 -16.68 3.32 -24.45
N GLN A 259 -15.86 3.89 -23.56
CA GLN A 259 -16.23 4.10 -22.17
C GLN A 259 -17.38 5.12 -22.09
N LYS A 260 -18.39 4.83 -21.26
CA LYS A 260 -19.47 5.77 -20.94
C LYS A 260 -19.23 6.29 -19.52
N GLY A 261 -19.07 7.59 -19.35
CA GLY A 261 -18.84 8.19 -18.03
C GLY A 261 -20.13 8.52 -17.27
N SER A 262 -21.28 8.46 -17.93
CA SER A 262 -22.62 8.56 -17.33
C SER A 262 -23.65 7.90 -18.24
N SER A 263 -24.76 7.41 -17.67
CA SER A 263 -25.91 6.93 -18.43
C SER A 263 -26.69 8.05 -19.13
N ALA A 264 -26.62 9.28 -18.60
CA ALA A 264 -27.45 10.40 -19.06
C ALA A 264 -26.66 11.61 -19.59
N MET A 265 -25.37 11.73 -19.28
CA MET A 265 -24.56 12.92 -19.60
C MET A 265 -23.31 12.55 -20.40
N PRO A 266 -23.34 12.68 -21.74
CA PRO A 266 -22.25 12.23 -22.63
C PRO A 266 -20.89 12.87 -22.40
N HIS A 267 -20.86 14.08 -21.81
CA HIS A 267 -19.62 14.82 -21.52
C HIS A 267 -18.95 14.42 -20.20
N LYS A 268 -19.62 13.63 -19.34
CA LYS A 268 -19.17 13.36 -17.97
C LYS A 268 -17.92 12.47 -17.98
N ARG A 269 -16.82 12.94 -17.39
CA ARG A 269 -15.57 12.18 -17.17
C ARG A 269 -15.24 12.17 -15.69
N ASN A 270 -15.26 10.99 -15.06
CA ASN A 270 -15.18 10.87 -13.60
C ASN A 270 -13.92 10.11 -13.17
N PRO A 271 -13.30 10.47 -12.04
CA PRO A 271 -12.17 9.76 -11.43
C PRO A 271 -12.61 8.50 -10.65
N VAL A 272 -13.37 7.61 -11.30
CA VAL A 272 -14.02 6.46 -10.62
C VAL A 272 -13.03 5.45 -10.06
N SER A 273 -11.83 5.37 -10.63
CA SER A 273 -10.80 4.45 -10.13
C SER A 273 -10.21 4.98 -8.83
N SER A 274 -9.92 6.27 -8.79
CA SER A 274 -9.44 6.97 -7.59
C SER A 274 -10.51 6.93 -6.48
N GLU A 275 -11.79 7.14 -6.82
CA GLU A 275 -12.91 7.00 -5.86
C GLU A 275 -13.03 5.58 -5.31
N ASN A 276 -12.90 4.57 -6.17
CA ASN A 276 -12.94 3.17 -5.76
C ASN A 276 -11.79 2.85 -4.79
N ILE A 277 -10.56 3.27 -5.10
CA ILE A 277 -9.38 3.07 -4.24
C ILE A 277 -9.58 3.74 -2.88
N CYS A 278 -10.15 4.95 -2.83
CA CYS A 278 -10.48 5.62 -1.56
C CYS A 278 -11.47 4.79 -0.72
N GLY A 279 -12.45 4.14 -1.36
CA GLY A 279 -13.41 3.25 -0.69
C GLY A 279 -12.72 2.03 -0.09
N LEU A 280 -11.87 1.36 -0.86
CA LEU A 280 -11.18 0.13 -0.44
C LEU A 280 -10.14 0.38 0.66
N ALA A 281 -9.47 1.54 0.66
CA ALA A 281 -8.56 1.92 1.73
C ALA A 281 -9.24 1.99 3.12
N ARG A 282 -10.54 2.34 3.16
CA ARG A 282 -11.32 2.36 4.41
C ARG A 282 -11.56 0.96 4.96
N VAL A 283 -11.77 -0.02 4.08
CA VAL A 283 -11.93 -1.43 4.47
C VAL A 283 -10.63 -1.96 5.06
N LEU A 284 -9.48 -1.69 4.42
CA LEU A 284 -8.18 -2.08 4.96
C LEU A 284 -7.93 -1.54 6.38
N ARG A 285 -8.30 -0.28 6.63
CA ARG A 285 -8.18 0.30 7.98
C ARG A 285 -9.12 -0.35 9.01
N GLY A 286 -10.32 -0.78 8.59
CA GLY A 286 -11.21 -1.55 9.45
C GLY A 286 -10.62 -2.92 9.82
N ASN A 287 -10.05 -3.61 8.83
CA ASN A 287 -9.38 -4.90 9.03
C ASN A 287 -8.17 -4.79 9.96
N MET A 288 -7.39 -3.70 9.87
CA MET A 288 -6.31 -3.43 10.82
C MET A 288 -6.82 -3.38 12.27
N VAL A 289 -7.93 -2.70 12.55
CA VAL A 289 -8.47 -2.64 13.92
C VAL A 289 -8.86 -4.04 14.40
N ALA A 290 -9.54 -4.82 13.56
CA ALA A 290 -9.93 -6.19 13.91
C ALA A 290 -8.72 -7.08 14.25
N GLU A 291 -7.59 -6.91 13.56
CA GLU A 291 -6.36 -7.65 13.86
C GLU A 291 -5.72 -7.22 15.19
N TYR A 292 -5.76 -5.92 15.54
CA TYR A 292 -5.27 -5.47 16.85
C TYR A 292 -6.09 -6.08 18.00
N ASP A 293 -7.39 -6.28 17.80
CA ASP A 293 -8.26 -6.95 18.76
C ASP A 293 -7.99 -8.47 18.86
N CYS A 294 -7.21 -9.06 17.94
CA CYS A 294 -6.76 -10.45 17.99
C CYS A 294 -5.48 -10.67 18.81
N VAL A 295 -4.81 -9.60 19.26
CA VAL A 295 -3.57 -9.69 20.06
C VAL A 295 -3.77 -10.24 21.49
N PRO A 296 -4.75 -9.79 22.29
CA PRO A 296 -4.88 -10.19 23.70
C PRO A 296 -5.52 -11.58 23.87
N LEU A 297 -4.90 -12.61 23.31
CA LEU A 297 -5.32 -14.00 23.49
C LEU A 297 -5.08 -14.46 24.93
N TRP A 298 -5.90 -15.41 25.40
CA TRP A 298 -5.83 -15.94 26.76
C TRP A 298 -4.82 -17.08 26.91
N HIS A 299 -3.96 -16.98 27.92
CA HIS A 299 -2.98 -18.02 28.28
C HIS A 299 -2.13 -18.46 27.08
N GLU A 300 -1.96 -19.77 26.87
CA GLU A 300 -1.18 -20.31 25.75
C GLU A 300 -1.93 -20.24 24.41
N ARG A 301 -3.26 -20.04 24.42
CA ARG A 301 -4.11 -19.48 23.34
C ARG A 301 -5.59 -19.61 23.66
N ASP A 302 -6.38 -18.75 23.05
CA ASP A 302 -7.74 -19.05 22.59
C ASP A 302 -7.80 -18.97 21.04
N ILE A 303 -8.94 -19.30 20.43
CA ILE A 303 -9.08 -19.41 18.97
C ILE A 303 -9.88 -18.25 18.35
N SER A 304 -10.18 -17.20 19.11
CA SER A 304 -11.00 -16.07 18.64
C SER A 304 -10.41 -15.38 17.40
N HIS A 305 -9.08 -15.27 17.31
CA HIS A 305 -8.39 -14.71 16.13
C HIS A 305 -8.71 -15.46 14.84
N SER A 306 -8.94 -16.78 14.91
CA SER A 306 -8.96 -17.64 13.73
C SER A 306 -10.16 -17.37 12.83
N SER A 307 -11.31 -16.98 13.38
CA SER A 307 -12.48 -16.60 12.58
C SER A 307 -12.30 -15.22 11.93
N VAL A 308 -11.63 -14.30 12.62
CA VAL A 308 -11.30 -12.96 12.13
C VAL A 308 -10.28 -13.05 10.99
N GLU A 309 -9.15 -13.72 11.23
CA GLU A 309 -8.03 -13.89 10.28
C GLU A 309 -8.46 -14.58 8.98
N ARG A 310 -9.40 -15.54 9.04
CA ARG A 310 -10.01 -16.18 7.85
C ARG A 310 -10.70 -15.17 6.93
N VAL A 311 -11.19 -14.05 7.47
CA VAL A 311 -11.78 -12.96 6.68
C VAL A 311 -10.70 -11.95 6.31
N ILE A 312 -10.01 -11.40 7.30
CA ILE A 312 -9.26 -10.16 7.10
C ILE A 312 -7.90 -10.35 6.43
N ILE A 313 -7.23 -11.50 6.57
CA ILE A 313 -5.92 -11.72 5.93
C ILE A 313 -6.10 -11.90 4.41
N PRO A 314 -6.98 -12.79 3.91
CA PRO A 314 -7.26 -12.88 2.48
C PRO A 314 -7.81 -11.57 1.93
N ASP A 315 -8.78 -10.94 2.61
CA ASP A 315 -9.40 -9.72 2.11
C ASP A 315 -8.38 -8.58 2.01
N SER A 316 -7.52 -8.40 3.02
CA SER A 316 -6.55 -7.30 3.02
C SER A 316 -5.46 -7.46 1.97
N THR A 317 -4.93 -8.67 1.81
CA THR A 317 -3.90 -8.95 0.79
C THR A 317 -4.47 -8.85 -0.63
N ILE A 318 -5.68 -9.39 -0.86
CA ILE A 318 -6.40 -9.25 -2.14
C ILE A 318 -6.69 -7.79 -2.47
N LEU A 319 -7.23 -7.03 -1.49
CA LEU A 319 -7.56 -5.62 -1.69
C LEU A 319 -6.35 -4.78 -2.00
N LEU A 320 -5.27 -4.91 -1.22
CA LEU A 320 -4.06 -4.13 -1.46
C LEU A 320 -3.44 -4.45 -2.82
N ASN A 321 -3.39 -5.74 -3.17
CA ASN A 321 -2.93 -6.20 -4.48
C ASN A 321 -3.73 -5.55 -5.64
N TYR A 322 -5.06 -5.56 -5.54
CA TYR A 322 -5.93 -4.91 -6.50
C TYR A 322 -5.70 -3.39 -6.57
N MET A 323 -5.63 -2.72 -5.41
CA MET A 323 -5.46 -1.28 -5.30
C MET A 323 -4.13 -0.81 -5.91
N LEU A 324 -3.02 -1.51 -5.62
CA LEU A 324 -1.69 -1.18 -6.15
C LEU A 324 -1.67 -1.22 -7.67
N ARG A 325 -2.18 -2.29 -8.29
CA ARG A 325 -2.26 -2.37 -9.75
C ARG A 325 -3.17 -1.33 -10.36
N ARG A 326 -4.34 -1.14 -9.75
CA ARG A 326 -5.31 -0.19 -10.28
C ARG A 326 -4.75 1.23 -10.21
N MET A 327 -4.12 1.62 -9.10
CA MET A 327 -3.48 2.92 -8.96
C MET A 327 -2.27 3.06 -9.90
N GLY A 328 -1.41 2.05 -9.99
CA GLY A 328 -0.27 2.07 -10.90
C GLY A 328 -0.68 2.30 -12.35
N LYS A 329 -1.75 1.62 -12.82
CA LYS A 329 -2.33 1.88 -14.15
C LYS A 329 -2.90 3.29 -14.26
N VAL A 330 -3.66 3.76 -13.27
CA VAL A 330 -4.21 5.13 -13.24
C VAL A 330 -3.09 6.16 -13.39
N LEU A 331 -1.96 5.99 -12.69
CA LEU A 331 -0.83 6.91 -12.72
C LEU A 331 -0.05 6.86 -14.04
N ASP A 332 0.17 5.66 -14.59
CA ASP A 332 0.91 5.47 -15.85
C ASP A 332 0.14 6.05 -17.04
N ASP A 333 -1.19 5.90 -17.03
CA ASP A 333 -2.10 6.38 -18.07
C ASP A 333 -2.70 7.78 -17.79
N LEU A 334 -2.37 8.42 -16.65
CA LEU A 334 -2.99 9.68 -16.23
C LEU A 334 -2.76 10.77 -17.28
N THR A 335 -3.83 11.32 -17.83
CA THR A 335 -3.72 12.46 -18.76
C THR A 335 -3.43 13.72 -17.96
N VAL A 336 -2.37 14.44 -18.34
CA VAL A 336 -1.95 15.70 -17.70
C VAL A 336 -2.15 16.83 -18.69
N PHE A 337 -2.64 17.97 -18.22
CA PHE A 337 -2.95 19.16 -19.03
C PHE A 337 -2.07 20.35 -18.62
N PRO A 338 -0.80 20.42 -19.05
CA PRO A 338 0.11 21.52 -18.71
C PRO A 338 -0.46 22.91 -19.04
N GLU A 339 -1.23 23.01 -20.12
CA GLU A 339 -1.90 24.25 -20.53
C GLU A 339 -2.97 24.70 -19.54
N ASN A 340 -3.73 23.76 -18.97
CA ASN A 340 -4.71 24.07 -17.92
C ASN A 340 -4.01 24.42 -16.60
N MET A 341 -2.93 23.71 -16.25
CA MET A 341 -2.10 24.04 -15.09
C MET A 341 -1.58 25.46 -15.19
N ARG A 342 -1.04 25.86 -16.35
CA ARG A 342 -0.58 27.22 -16.60
C ARG A 342 -1.71 28.25 -16.51
N ARG A 343 -2.82 28.02 -17.23
CA ARG A 343 -4.00 28.90 -17.19
C ARG A 343 -4.53 29.11 -15.77
N ASN A 344 -4.52 28.06 -14.95
CA ASN A 344 -5.06 28.14 -13.60
C ASN A 344 -4.22 29.07 -12.70
N MET A 345 -2.91 29.23 -12.94
CA MET A 345 -2.06 30.15 -12.18
C MET A 345 -2.55 31.60 -12.26
N ASP A 346 -3.09 31.99 -13.41
CA ASP A 346 -3.52 33.36 -13.67
C ASP A 346 -4.92 33.67 -13.11
N ARG A 347 -5.66 32.67 -12.63
CA ARG A 347 -7.03 32.83 -12.11
C ARG A 347 -7.14 33.65 -10.83
N THR A 348 -6.01 33.89 -10.18
CA THR A 348 -5.91 34.74 -8.98
C THR A 348 -5.17 36.02 -9.31
N PHE A 349 -5.24 36.49 -10.57
CA PHE A 349 -4.81 37.80 -11.04
C PHE A 349 -3.36 38.19 -10.70
N GLY A 350 -2.45 37.21 -10.61
CA GLY A 350 -1.04 37.43 -10.24
C GLY A 350 -0.78 37.57 -8.73
N LEU A 351 -1.78 37.41 -7.87
CA LEU A 351 -1.63 37.52 -6.41
C LEU A 351 -0.65 36.51 -5.79
N ILE A 352 -0.41 35.40 -6.48
CA ILE A 352 0.56 34.37 -6.09
C ILE A 352 1.99 34.89 -6.01
N PHE A 353 2.26 36.06 -6.59
CA PHE A 353 3.57 36.73 -6.56
C PHE A 353 3.68 37.82 -5.49
N SER A 354 2.64 38.05 -4.70
CA SER A 354 2.60 39.09 -3.65
C SER A 354 3.76 38.97 -2.67
N GLN A 355 4.13 37.75 -2.25
CA GLN A 355 5.28 37.53 -1.37
C GLN A 355 6.61 37.95 -2.02
N ARG A 356 6.77 37.78 -3.34
CA ARG A 356 8.00 38.21 -4.04
C ARG A 356 8.12 39.72 -4.07
N VAL A 357 7.03 40.43 -4.39
CA VAL A 357 6.98 41.91 -4.36
C VAL A 357 7.31 42.42 -2.95
N LEU A 358 6.70 41.82 -1.92
CA LEU A 358 6.95 42.16 -0.52
C LEU A 358 8.44 41.99 -0.14
N LEU A 359 9.03 40.84 -0.47
CA LEU A 359 10.43 40.58 -0.14
C LEU A 359 11.36 41.53 -0.89
N LYS A 360 11.06 41.84 -2.15
CA LYS A 360 11.86 42.78 -2.96
C LYS A 360 11.85 44.19 -2.38
N LEU A 361 10.71 44.67 -1.87
CA LEU A 361 10.62 45.96 -1.18
C LEU A 361 11.47 45.99 0.09
N ILE A 362 11.49 44.89 0.86
CA ILE A 362 12.32 44.76 2.06
C ILE A 362 13.80 44.76 1.69
N GLU A 363 14.20 44.04 0.64
CA GLU A 363 15.58 44.04 0.12
C GLU A 363 16.04 45.45 -0.29
N LYS A 364 15.12 46.33 -0.68
CA LYS A 364 15.37 47.72 -1.04
C LYS A 364 15.30 48.71 0.13
N GLY A 365 15.15 48.20 1.36
CA GLY A 365 15.24 49.00 2.58
C GLY A 365 13.90 49.44 3.18
N MET A 366 12.77 48.98 2.65
CA MET A 366 11.47 49.22 3.27
C MET A 366 11.30 48.35 4.53
N SER A 367 10.66 48.87 5.59
CA SER A 367 10.32 48.03 6.74
C SER A 367 9.30 46.96 6.34
N ARG A 368 9.33 45.82 7.05
CA ARG A 368 8.43 44.70 6.76
C ARG A 368 6.98 45.10 6.88
N GLU A 369 6.62 45.86 7.91
CA GLU A 369 5.25 46.31 8.18
C GLU A 369 4.76 47.23 7.05
N ALA A 370 5.57 48.20 6.62
CA ALA A 370 5.22 49.11 5.54
C ALA A 370 5.04 48.37 4.19
N ALA A 371 5.95 47.43 3.88
CA ALA A 371 5.85 46.62 2.68
C ALA A 371 4.61 45.70 2.71
N TYR A 372 4.33 45.10 3.88
CA TYR A 372 3.19 44.21 4.07
C TYR A 372 1.87 44.94 3.91
N ASP A 373 1.65 46.04 4.63
CA ASP A 373 0.40 46.79 4.58
C ASP A 373 0.12 47.37 3.18
N MET A 374 1.18 47.71 2.43
CA MET A 374 1.07 48.18 1.06
C MET A 374 0.70 47.06 0.09
N VAL A 375 1.46 45.96 0.11
CA VAL A 375 1.21 44.80 -0.76
C VAL A 375 -0.16 44.18 -0.46
N GLN A 376 -0.54 44.09 0.81
CA GLN A 376 -1.85 43.57 1.22
C GLN A 376 -2.99 44.43 0.67
N ARG A 377 -2.91 45.75 0.77
CA ARG A 377 -3.95 46.64 0.22
C ARG A 377 -4.13 46.45 -1.28
N LYS A 378 -3.03 46.40 -2.05
CA LYS A 378 -3.08 46.16 -3.50
C LYS A 378 -3.54 44.75 -3.85
N ALA A 379 -3.18 43.76 -3.05
CA ALA A 379 -3.63 42.38 -3.22
C ALA A 379 -5.14 42.25 -3.00
N MET A 380 -5.68 42.87 -1.95
CA MET A 380 -7.13 42.88 -1.68
C MET A 380 -7.86 43.64 -2.78
N GLN A 381 -7.33 44.78 -3.24
CA GLN A 381 -7.90 45.51 -4.35
C GLN A 381 -7.97 44.66 -5.63
N ALA A 382 -6.88 43.97 -6.02
CA ALA A 382 -6.88 43.07 -7.17
C ALA A 382 -7.92 41.95 -7.06
N TRP A 383 -8.15 41.44 -5.84
CA TRP A 383 -9.14 40.40 -5.59
C TRP A 383 -10.58 40.91 -5.72
N GLU A 384 -10.89 42.03 -5.07
CA GLU A 384 -12.23 42.63 -5.05
C GLU A 384 -12.63 43.19 -6.42
N GLU A 385 -11.69 43.82 -7.11
CA GLU A 385 -11.90 44.44 -8.42
C GLU A 385 -11.66 43.48 -9.59
N GLN A 386 -11.14 42.27 -9.32
CA GLN A 386 -10.80 41.25 -10.32
C GLN A 386 -9.84 41.77 -11.41
N THR A 387 -8.85 42.56 -10.99
CA THR A 387 -7.87 43.20 -11.87
C THR A 387 -6.46 42.69 -11.65
N SER A 388 -5.55 42.95 -12.59
CA SER A 388 -4.16 42.51 -12.54
C SER A 388 -3.44 43.09 -11.32
N PHE A 389 -2.97 42.23 -10.42
CA PHE A 389 -2.13 42.64 -9.29
C PHE A 389 -0.83 43.29 -9.77
N LYS A 390 -0.25 42.81 -10.88
CA LYS A 390 0.93 43.44 -11.49
C LYS A 390 0.65 44.88 -11.90
N GLY A 391 -0.47 45.13 -12.56
CA GLY A 391 -0.86 46.48 -12.97
C GLY A 391 -1.09 47.41 -11.78
N LEU A 392 -1.64 46.90 -10.67
CA LEU A 392 -1.78 47.67 -9.43
C LEU A 392 -0.44 47.97 -8.74
N VAL A 393 0.55 47.09 -8.87
CA VAL A 393 1.91 47.31 -8.37
C VAL A 393 2.62 48.37 -9.22
N GLU A 394 2.54 48.29 -10.55
CA GLU A 394 3.13 49.26 -11.47
C GLU A 394 2.52 50.66 -11.33
N ALA A 395 1.23 50.75 -11.00
CA ALA A 395 0.54 52.01 -10.77
C ALA A 395 0.79 52.63 -9.38
N GLU A 396 1.44 51.92 -8.46
CA GLU A 396 1.71 52.42 -7.10
C GLU A 396 3.07 53.13 -7.05
N ALA A 397 3.04 54.46 -7.02
CA ALA A 397 4.24 55.31 -7.01
C ALA A 397 5.23 54.90 -5.91
N THR A 398 4.74 54.59 -4.70
CA THR A 398 5.62 54.21 -3.58
C THR A 398 6.39 52.92 -3.84
N ILE A 399 5.80 51.97 -4.58
CA ILE A 399 6.50 50.74 -4.98
C ILE A 399 7.52 51.06 -6.07
N MET A 400 7.16 51.87 -7.07
CA MET A 400 8.03 52.23 -8.19
C MET A 400 9.18 53.17 -7.80
N GLU A 401 9.10 53.85 -6.64
CA GLU A 401 10.24 54.55 -6.04
C GLU A 401 11.35 53.59 -5.56
N HIS A 402 10.99 52.33 -5.24
CA HIS A 402 11.91 51.32 -4.72
C HIS A 402 12.32 50.27 -5.76
N LEU A 403 11.42 49.94 -6.68
CA LEU A 403 11.59 48.87 -7.68
C LEU A 403 11.59 49.43 -9.10
N THR A 404 12.51 48.94 -9.93
CA THR A 404 12.46 49.20 -11.38
C THR A 404 11.41 48.33 -12.06
N GLU A 405 11.00 48.68 -13.29
CA GLU A 405 10.09 47.86 -14.11
C GLU A 405 10.61 46.43 -14.28
N ASP A 406 11.92 46.25 -14.54
CA ASP A 406 12.55 44.93 -14.66
C ASP A 406 12.49 44.13 -13.34
N GLU A 407 12.63 44.79 -12.19
CA GLU A 407 12.52 44.13 -10.88
C GLU A 407 11.10 43.73 -10.55
N VAL A 408 10.11 44.53 -10.98
CA VAL A 408 8.70 44.15 -10.92
C VAL A 408 8.44 42.96 -11.83
N GLU A 409 8.88 42.99 -13.10
CA GLU A 409 8.73 41.86 -14.02
C GLU A 409 9.33 40.56 -13.44
N ASP A 410 10.55 40.63 -12.88
CA ASP A 410 11.19 39.49 -12.23
C ASP A 410 10.30 38.91 -11.12
N CYS A 411 9.66 39.74 -10.29
CA CYS A 411 8.78 39.27 -9.21
C CYS A 411 7.62 38.41 -9.71
N PHE A 412 7.14 38.64 -10.93
CA PHE A 412 6.03 37.92 -11.54
C PHE A 412 6.46 36.72 -12.40
N ASP A 413 7.75 36.37 -12.42
CA ASP A 413 8.23 35.16 -13.10
C ASP A 413 8.02 33.89 -12.24
N PRO A 414 7.16 32.93 -12.66
CA PRO A 414 6.96 31.69 -11.93
C PRO A 414 8.19 30.77 -11.91
N ARG A 415 9.15 30.95 -12.82
CA ARG A 415 10.38 30.14 -12.87
C ARG A 415 11.21 30.27 -11.60
N TYR A 416 11.10 31.40 -10.90
CA TYR A 416 11.78 31.62 -9.62
C TYR A 416 11.48 30.54 -8.58
N HIS A 417 10.23 30.06 -8.53
CA HIS A 417 9.79 29.07 -7.54
C HIS A 417 10.28 27.65 -7.85
N VAL A 418 10.67 27.39 -9.11
CA VAL A 418 11.07 26.05 -9.56
C VAL A 418 12.57 25.92 -9.81
N LYS A 419 13.37 26.96 -9.50
CA LYS A 419 14.83 26.97 -9.65
C LYS A 419 15.56 25.86 -8.87
N HIS A 420 14.92 25.28 -7.86
CA HIS A 420 15.49 24.21 -7.03
C HIS A 420 14.89 22.81 -7.30
N VAL A 421 14.06 22.64 -8.34
CA VAL A 421 13.53 21.32 -8.73
C VAL A 421 14.65 20.30 -8.93
N ASP A 422 15.72 20.68 -9.63
CA ASP A 422 16.91 19.84 -9.85
C ASP A 422 17.57 19.38 -8.54
N THR A 423 17.66 20.29 -7.57
CA THR A 423 18.25 19.97 -6.27
C THR A 423 17.43 18.89 -5.55
N ILE A 424 16.10 19.00 -5.61
CA ILE A 424 15.20 18.04 -4.99
C ILE A 424 15.27 16.69 -5.72
N PHE A 425 15.21 16.67 -7.05
CA PHE A 425 15.26 15.43 -7.84
C PHE A 425 16.59 14.67 -7.66
N LYS A 426 17.73 15.37 -7.60
CA LYS A 426 19.03 14.76 -7.29
C LYS A 426 19.06 14.13 -5.91
N ARG A 427 18.48 14.80 -4.91
CA ARG A 427 18.45 14.30 -3.51
C ARG A 427 17.76 12.94 -3.38
N ILE A 428 16.78 12.67 -4.23
CA ILE A 428 15.98 11.44 -4.19
C ILE A 428 16.37 10.43 -5.29
N GLY A 429 17.43 10.72 -6.06
CA GLY A 429 17.97 9.82 -7.08
C GLY A 429 17.12 9.70 -8.34
N LEU A 430 16.35 10.72 -8.70
CA LEU A 430 15.57 10.72 -9.96
C LEU A 430 16.36 11.25 -11.17
N ILE A 431 17.42 12.04 -10.95
CA ILE A 431 18.33 12.58 -11.98
C ILE A 431 19.78 12.63 -11.50
#